data_AF-A0A0D3KWS4-F1
#
_entry.id   AF-A0A0D3KWS4-F1
#
_cell.length_a   1.000
_cell.length_b   1.000
_cell.length_c   1.000
_cell.angle_alpha   90.00
_cell.angle_beta   90.00
_cell.angle_gamma   90.00
#
_symmetry.space_group_name_H-M   'P 1'
#
loop_
_entity.id
_entity.type
_entity.pdbx_description
1 polymer ?
#
loop_
_entity_poly.entity_id
_entity_poly.type
_entity_poly.pdbx_seq_one_letter_code
_entity_poly.pdbx_strand_id
1 'polypeptide(L)'
;MSWMSVDIGENRWLSVSYYCLRQGVSSGFRMRNWELQGCNDGLSWQMLCKHERDLSFGEQAHGVAGWAVENATAYRHFRILQTGKNSDAVHTGVLACAGIELYGALTLACCGRCAALVEIDGRALGSAAMLEGARAGEGVRGCSRALRRSGGGTRAAAEKALEAKGRREQREREVR
;
A
#
# COMPACT_ATOMS: atom_id res chain seq x y z
N MET A 1 -10.70 16.20 11.98
CA MET A 1 -9.97 15.64 10.82
C MET A 1 -10.31 14.16 10.74
N SER A 2 -10.54 13.64 9.55
CA SER A 2 -10.95 12.24 9.34
C SER A 2 -9.80 11.42 8.76
N TRP A 3 -9.74 10.15 9.11
CA TRP A 3 -8.70 9.24 8.64
C TRP A 3 -9.21 7.81 8.55
N MET A 4 -8.50 7.00 7.76
CA MET A 4 -8.65 5.54 7.74
C MET A 4 -7.27 4.89 7.78
N SER A 5 -7.15 3.75 8.45
CA SER A 5 -5.91 2.98 8.44
C SER A 5 -6.13 1.53 8.06
N VAL A 6 -5.05 0.89 7.63
CA VAL A 6 -4.97 -0.54 7.35
C VAL A 6 -3.75 -1.10 8.09
N ASP A 7 -3.96 -2.24 8.71
CA ASP A 7 -2.89 -3.08 9.23
C ASP A 7 -2.70 -4.23 8.23
N ILE A 8 -1.53 -4.29 7.59
CA ILE A 8 -1.24 -5.41 6.66
C ILE A 8 -0.99 -6.73 7.42
N GLY A 9 -0.82 -6.64 8.75
CA GLY A 9 -0.82 -7.71 9.74
C GLY A 9 0.56 -8.09 10.26
N GLU A 10 0.57 -8.97 11.25
CA GLU A 10 1.78 -9.33 11.99
C GLU A 10 2.85 -9.96 11.09
N ASN A 11 4.11 -9.67 11.43
CA ASN A 11 5.29 -10.16 10.73
C ASN A 11 5.36 -9.76 9.26
N ARG A 12 4.68 -8.68 8.87
CA ARG A 12 4.65 -8.15 7.50
C ARG A 12 4.98 -6.67 7.52
N TRP A 13 5.91 -6.28 6.67
CA TRP A 13 6.28 -4.89 6.44
C TRP A 13 6.35 -4.63 4.94
N LEU A 14 5.75 -3.54 4.50
CA LEU A 14 5.74 -3.15 3.09
C LEU A 14 6.54 -1.87 2.93
N SER A 15 7.58 -1.93 2.10
CA SER A 15 8.21 -0.73 1.56
C SER A 15 7.40 -0.30 0.34
N VAL A 16 6.49 0.66 0.55
CA VAL A 16 5.54 1.12 -0.49
C VAL A 16 6.28 1.96 -1.53
N SER A 17 6.15 1.56 -2.78
CA SER A 17 6.68 2.27 -3.95
C SER A 17 5.58 2.90 -4.82
N TYR A 18 4.34 2.44 -4.67
CA TYR A 18 3.18 2.98 -5.39
C TYR A 18 1.91 2.69 -4.61
N TYR A 19 0.92 3.59 -4.68
CA TYR A 19 -0.38 3.34 -4.09
C TYR A 19 -1.51 3.89 -4.96
N CYS A 20 -2.68 3.25 -4.87
CA CYS A 20 -3.92 3.75 -5.46
C CYS A 20 -4.95 4.02 -4.37
N LEU A 21 -5.81 5.01 -4.63
CA LEU A 21 -7.03 5.24 -3.87
C LEU A 21 -8.23 5.18 -4.80
N ARG A 22 -9.36 4.76 -4.24
CA ARG A 22 -10.67 4.79 -4.91
C ARG A 22 -11.62 5.71 -4.17
N GLN A 23 -12.25 6.63 -4.89
CA GLN A 23 -13.27 7.52 -4.34
C GLN A 23 -14.57 6.80 -4.01
N GLY A 24 -15.37 7.43 -3.15
CA GLY A 24 -16.75 7.05 -2.90
C GLY A 24 -17.63 7.06 -4.15
N VAL A 25 -18.86 6.58 -3.98
CA VAL A 25 -19.89 6.54 -5.04
C VAL A 25 -20.34 7.93 -5.47
N SER A 26 -20.30 8.91 -4.57
CA SER A 26 -20.72 10.27 -4.86
C SER A 26 -19.66 11.05 -5.62
N SER A 27 -20.08 11.95 -6.51
CA SER A 27 -19.22 12.98 -7.09
C SER A 27 -18.82 14.07 -6.09
N GLY A 28 -19.55 14.19 -4.97
CA GLY A 28 -19.20 15.02 -3.81
C GLY A 28 -18.20 14.36 -2.86
N PHE A 29 -17.64 15.16 -1.94
CA PHE A 29 -16.67 14.75 -0.90
C PHE A 29 -15.34 14.19 -1.40
N ARG A 30 -14.92 14.54 -2.62
CA ARG A 30 -13.66 14.04 -3.17
C ARG A 30 -12.47 14.49 -2.36
N MET A 31 -11.58 13.56 -2.07
CA MET A 31 -10.33 13.87 -1.39
C MET A 31 -9.50 14.84 -2.24
N ARG A 32 -9.04 15.92 -1.59
CA ARG A 32 -8.18 16.95 -2.19
C ARG A 32 -6.88 17.15 -1.42
N ASN A 33 -6.94 16.98 -0.11
CA ASN A 33 -5.84 17.26 0.81
C ASN A 33 -5.69 16.09 1.76
N TRP A 34 -4.64 15.29 1.59
CA TRP A 34 -4.37 14.14 2.44
C TRP A 34 -2.88 13.81 2.50
N GLU A 35 -2.54 12.98 3.47
CA GLU A 35 -1.23 12.36 3.58
C GLU A 35 -1.39 10.83 3.59
N LEU A 36 -0.52 10.15 2.84
CA LEU A 36 -0.22 8.75 3.08
C LEU A 36 0.84 8.69 4.18
N GLN A 37 0.56 7.94 5.25
CA GLN A 37 1.46 7.78 6.37
C GLN A 37 1.73 6.30 6.68
N GLY A 38 2.93 6.00 7.18
CA GLY A 38 3.36 4.67 7.61
C GLY A 38 3.70 4.63 9.11
N CYS A 39 3.46 3.50 9.76
CA CYS A 39 3.70 3.32 11.19
C CYS A 39 4.05 1.86 11.54
N ASN A 40 4.90 1.67 12.55
CA ASN A 40 5.33 0.35 13.04
C ASN A 40 4.96 0.07 14.50
N ASP A 41 4.71 1.11 15.29
CA ASP A 41 4.41 1.02 16.73
C ASP A 41 2.94 1.36 17.08
N GLY A 42 2.16 1.77 16.08
CA GLY A 42 0.79 2.28 16.24
C GLY A 42 0.69 3.71 16.76
N LEU A 43 1.80 4.33 17.15
CA LEU A 43 1.85 5.63 17.82
C LEU A 43 2.48 6.70 16.94
N SER A 44 3.59 6.37 16.29
CA SER A 44 4.44 7.29 15.53
C SER A 44 4.19 7.10 14.04
N TRP A 45 3.46 8.04 13.44
CA TRP A 45 3.12 8.03 12.02
C TRP A 45 4.07 8.91 11.23
N GLN A 46 4.73 8.33 10.23
CA GLN A 46 5.64 9.03 9.32
C GLN A 46 4.95 9.35 8.00
N MET A 47 5.08 10.59 7.53
CA MET A 47 4.55 11.02 6.24
C MET A 47 5.37 10.39 5.10
N LEU A 48 4.70 9.67 4.21
CA LEU A 48 5.29 9.05 3.03
C LEU A 48 4.98 9.85 1.76
N CYS A 49 3.80 10.46 1.70
CA CYS A 49 3.39 11.30 0.59
C CYS A 49 2.37 12.34 1.05
N LYS A 50 2.42 13.55 0.49
CA LYS A 50 1.51 14.65 0.80
C LYS A 50 0.84 15.15 -0.47
N HIS A 51 -0.48 15.32 -0.40
CA HIS A 51 -1.31 15.82 -1.48
C HIS A 51 -2.01 17.11 -1.05
N GLU A 52 -1.93 18.13 -1.90
CA GLU A 52 -2.59 19.41 -1.69
C GLU A 52 -3.38 19.78 -2.94
N ARG A 53 -4.68 20.05 -2.76
CA ARG A 53 -5.63 20.38 -3.85
C ARG A 53 -5.57 19.40 -5.04
N ASP A 54 -5.33 18.12 -4.77
CA ASP A 54 -5.12 17.12 -5.81
C ASP A 54 -6.42 16.86 -6.63
N LEU A 55 -6.26 16.82 -7.96
CA LEU A 55 -7.37 16.67 -8.93
C LEU A 55 -7.39 15.31 -9.63
N SER A 56 -6.52 14.38 -9.27
CA SER A 56 -6.24 13.15 -10.03
C SER A 56 -7.43 12.20 -10.15
N PHE A 57 -8.39 12.26 -9.22
CA PHE A 57 -9.58 11.40 -9.25
C PHE A 57 -10.61 11.76 -10.33
N GLY A 58 -10.47 12.92 -10.98
CA GLY A 58 -11.41 13.39 -12.00
C GLY A 58 -12.84 13.60 -11.48
N GLU A 59 -13.82 13.58 -12.39
CA GLU A 59 -15.22 13.91 -12.11
C GLU A 59 -16.18 12.71 -12.08
N GLN A 60 -15.68 11.49 -12.31
CA GLN A 60 -16.49 10.27 -12.32
C GLN A 60 -16.70 9.68 -10.91
N ALA A 61 -17.86 9.07 -10.68
CA ALA A 61 -18.11 8.25 -9.50
C ALA A 61 -17.11 7.08 -9.44
N HIS A 62 -16.70 6.68 -8.23
CA HIS A 62 -15.71 5.62 -8.03
C HIS A 62 -14.35 5.86 -8.71
N GLY A 63 -14.00 7.12 -9.01
CA GLY A 63 -12.72 7.46 -9.63
C GLY A 63 -11.54 6.85 -8.87
N VAL A 64 -10.59 6.29 -9.63
CA VAL A 64 -9.35 5.70 -9.11
C VAL A 64 -8.18 6.55 -9.58
N ALA A 65 -7.27 6.85 -8.65
CA ALA A 65 -6.01 7.51 -8.96
C ALA A 65 -4.89 6.83 -8.17
N GLY A 66 -3.67 6.94 -8.69
CA GLY A 66 -2.50 6.34 -8.07
C GLY A 66 -1.23 7.17 -8.25
N TRP A 67 -0.33 7.03 -7.28
CA TRP A 67 0.87 7.85 -7.15
C TRP A 67 2.06 6.98 -6.76
N ALA A 68 3.22 7.33 -7.32
CA ALA A 68 4.49 6.77 -6.89
C ALA A 68 4.87 7.31 -5.51
N VAL A 69 5.58 6.49 -4.74
CA VAL A 69 6.07 6.84 -3.40
C VAL A 69 7.55 6.60 -3.38
N GLU A 70 8.31 7.65 -3.07
CA GLU A 70 9.74 7.56 -2.84
C GLU A 70 9.98 7.24 -1.37
N ASN A 71 10.03 5.95 -1.05
CA ASN A 71 10.28 5.50 0.31
C ASN A 71 11.02 4.17 0.29
N ALA A 72 12.08 4.07 1.09
CA ALA A 72 12.81 2.82 1.30
C ALA A 72 12.36 2.09 2.57
N THR A 73 11.76 2.79 3.53
CA THR A 73 11.39 2.26 4.85
C THR A 73 10.14 1.40 4.77
N ALA A 74 10.21 0.20 5.35
CA ALA A 74 9.07 -0.72 5.39
C ALA A 74 8.18 -0.48 6.63
N TYR A 75 6.87 -0.45 6.42
CA TYR A 75 5.88 -0.24 7.49
C TYR A 75 4.83 -1.35 7.52
N ARG A 76 4.26 -1.62 8.71
CA ARG A 76 3.13 -2.53 8.89
C ARG A 76 1.78 -1.81 8.75
N HIS A 77 1.66 -0.63 9.35
CA HIS A 77 0.42 0.13 9.36
C HIS A 77 0.50 1.28 8.36
N PHE A 78 -0.58 1.50 7.62
CA PHE A 78 -0.71 2.61 6.69
C PHE A 78 -1.99 3.38 6.96
N ARG A 79 -1.95 4.70 6.78
CA ARG A 79 -3.10 5.58 6.99
C ARG A 79 -3.21 6.60 5.89
N ILE A 80 -4.46 6.89 5.50
CA ILE A 80 -4.81 8.12 4.81
C ILE A 80 -5.34 9.09 5.86
N LEU A 81 -4.60 10.18 6.07
CA LEU A 81 -5.00 11.28 6.96
C LEU A 81 -5.50 12.44 6.12
N GLN A 82 -6.74 12.87 6.31
CA GLN A 82 -7.22 14.09 5.68
C GLN A 82 -6.63 15.31 6.37
N THR A 83 -5.91 16.15 5.62
CA THR A 83 -5.18 17.32 6.13
C THR A 83 -5.84 18.65 5.79
N GLY A 84 -6.88 18.63 4.97
CA GLY A 84 -7.62 19.83 4.59
C GLY A 84 -9.04 19.52 4.13
N LYS A 85 -9.67 20.49 3.46
CA LYS A 85 -11.03 20.35 2.93
C LYS A 85 -11.06 19.34 1.79
N ASN A 86 -12.11 18.52 1.71
CA ASN A 86 -12.44 17.76 0.50
C ASN A 86 -13.08 18.69 -0.56
N SER A 87 -13.62 18.14 -1.65
CA SER A 87 -14.25 18.95 -2.72
C SER A 87 -15.62 19.53 -2.37
N ASP A 88 -16.20 19.15 -1.23
CA ASP A 88 -17.50 19.65 -0.79
C ASP A 88 -17.36 20.99 -0.08
N ALA A 89 -18.32 21.90 -0.30
CA ALA A 89 -18.28 23.24 0.28
C ALA A 89 -18.72 23.27 1.75
N VAL A 90 -19.54 22.31 2.19
CA VAL A 90 -20.21 22.31 3.48
C VAL A 90 -19.62 21.24 4.40
N HIS A 91 -19.62 19.98 3.98
CA HIS A 91 -19.09 18.85 4.77
C HIS A 91 -17.64 18.53 4.39
N THR A 92 -16.77 19.51 4.63
CA THR A 92 -15.38 19.47 4.19
C THR A 92 -14.53 18.40 4.89
N GLY A 93 -15.01 17.88 6.03
CA GLY A 93 -14.30 16.93 6.90
C GLY A 93 -14.55 15.46 6.60
N VAL A 94 -15.36 15.13 5.58
CA VAL A 94 -15.70 13.74 5.24
C VAL A 94 -14.61 13.10 4.38
N LEU A 95 -14.07 11.98 4.83
CA LEU A 95 -13.11 11.18 4.07
C LEU A 95 -13.85 10.12 3.24
N ALA A 96 -14.14 10.41 1.97
CA ALA A 96 -14.78 9.48 1.05
C ALA A 96 -13.77 8.54 0.36
N CYS A 97 -13.18 7.63 1.14
CA CYS A 97 -12.26 6.61 0.62
C CYS A 97 -12.96 5.24 0.56
N ALA A 98 -13.19 4.73 -0.65
CA ALA A 98 -13.84 3.44 -0.87
C ALA A 98 -12.85 2.28 -1.10
N GLY A 99 -11.54 2.56 -1.12
CA GLY A 99 -10.52 1.54 -1.30
C GLY A 99 -9.12 2.14 -1.33
N ILE A 100 -8.17 1.33 -0.88
CA ILE A 100 -6.73 1.59 -0.93
C ILE A 100 -6.03 0.36 -1.48
N GLU A 101 -5.06 0.58 -2.36
CA GLU A 101 -4.17 -0.46 -2.88
C GLU A 101 -2.73 -0.01 -2.65
N LEU A 102 -1.91 -0.89 -2.08
CA LEU A 102 -0.51 -0.61 -1.75
C LEU A 102 0.38 -1.57 -2.50
N TYR A 103 1.40 -1.04 -3.18
CA TYR A 103 2.33 -1.80 -4.00
C TYR A 103 3.76 -1.50 -3.56
N GLY A 104 4.60 -2.53 -3.56
CA GLY A 104 6.01 -2.40 -3.22
C GLY A 104 6.63 -3.71 -2.76
N ALA A 105 7.77 -3.61 -2.07
CA ALA A 105 8.50 -4.76 -1.58
C ALA A 105 7.97 -5.21 -0.21
N LEU A 106 7.46 -6.44 -0.14
CA LEU A 106 6.95 -7.04 1.09
C LEU A 106 8.06 -7.84 1.79
N THR A 107 8.39 -7.47 3.01
CA THR A 107 9.27 -8.21 3.91
C THR A 107 8.42 -9.01 4.90
N LEU A 108 8.71 -10.30 5.00
CA LEU A 108 8.08 -11.22 5.94
C LEU A 108 9.09 -11.60 7.01
N ALA A 109 8.76 -11.42 8.28
CA ALA A 109 9.49 -12.11 9.33
C ALA A 109 8.91 -13.52 9.47
N CYS A 110 9.70 -14.54 9.20
CA CYS A 110 9.34 -15.87 9.65
C CYS A 110 9.43 -15.88 11.17
N CYS A 111 8.33 -16.16 11.86
CA CYS A 111 8.49 -16.81 13.16
C CYS A 111 9.27 -18.10 12.85
N GLY A 112 10.36 -18.38 13.57
CA GLY A 112 11.31 -19.45 13.24
C GLY A 112 10.75 -20.89 13.22
N ARG A 113 9.43 -21.07 13.10
CA ARG A 113 8.72 -22.34 12.97
C ARG A 113 8.13 -22.58 11.58
N CYS A 114 8.15 -21.59 10.68
CA CYS A 114 7.63 -21.70 9.32
C CYS A 114 8.56 -20.99 8.31
N ALA A 115 9.85 -21.35 8.27
CA ALA A 115 10.67 -21.01 7.12
C ALA A 115 10.20 -21.88 5.94
N ALA A 116 9.19 -21.42 5.21
CA ALA A 116 8.93 -21.97 3.89
C ALA A 116 10.13 -21.59 3.01
N LEU A 117 10.88 -22.58 2.54
CA LEU A 117 11.95 -22.40 1.57
C LEU A 117 11.39 -21.61 0.38
N VAL A 118 11.94 -20.42 0.13
CA VAL A 118 11.77 -19.76 -1.16
C VAL A 118 12.77 -20.41 -2.10
N GLU A 119 12.31 -21.41 -2.85
CA GLU A 119 13.07 -21.99 -3.97
C GLU A 119 13.05 -20.99 -5.13
N ILE A 120 14.22 -20.42 -5.46
CA ILE A 120 14.47 -19.78 -6.76
C ILE A 120 15.50 -20.67 -7.47
N ASP A 121 15.17 -21.16 -8.65
CA ASP A 121 16.04 -21.97 -9.51
C ASP A 121 16.64 -23.24 -8.88
N GLY A 122 15.85 -23.96 -8.08
CA GLY A 122 16.19 -25.31 -7.62
C GLY A 122 17.40 -25.38 -6.67
N ARG A 123 17.75 -24.28 -6.03
CA ARG A 123 18.75 -24.23 -4.95
C ARG A 123 18.15 -23.60 -3.70
N ALA A 124 18.03 -24.39 -2.64
CA ALA A 124 17.77 -23.88 -1.30
C ALA A 124 18.92 -22.97 -0.86
N LEU A 125 18.65 -21.67 -0.74
CA LEU A 125 19.52 -20.77 0.03
C LEU A 125 19.10 -20.89 1.50
N GLY A 126 20.03 -21.38 2.33
CA GLY A 126 19.83 -21.60 3.76
C GLY A 126 19.34 -20.35 4.49
N SER A 127 18.67 -20.54 5.63
CA SER A 127 18.09 -19.43 6.40
C SER A 127 19.17 -18.42 6.78
N ALA A 128 18.98 -17.16 6.40
CA ALA A 128 19.78 -16.06 6.90
C ALA A 128 19.56 -15.97 8.42
N ALA A 129 20.60 -16.34 9.19
CA ALA A 129 20.65 -16.17 10.62
C ALA A 129 20.85 -14.68 10.97
N MET A 130 20.01 -14.15 11.86
CA MET A 130 20.25 -13.11 12.90
C MET A 130 18.88 -12.52 13.27
N LEU A 131 18.45 -12.47 14.52
CA LEU A 131 19.16 -11.94 15.68
C LEU A 131 19.02 -12.87 16.90
N GLU A 132 20.13 -13.06 17.62
CA GLU A 132 20.13 -13.66 18.96
C GLU A 132 19.39 -12.75 19.95
N GLY A 133 18.64 -13.36 20.88
CA GLY A 133 18.23 -12.69 22.13
C GLY A 133 16.73 -12.60 22.42
N ALA A 134 15.96 -13.69 22.31
CA ALA A 134 14.64 -13.76 22.96
C ALA A 134 14.45 -15.12 23.64
N ARG A 135 14.36 -15.11 24.98
CA ARG A 135 14.13 -16.28 25.82
C ARG A 135 12.79 -16.95 25.48
N ALA A 136 12.80 -18.28 25.48
CA ALA A 136 11.63 -19.11 25.26
C ALA A 136 10.56 -18.90 26.35
N GLY A 137 9.31 -18.70 25.91
CA GLY A 137 8.09 -18.75 26.71
C GLY A 137 7.02 -19.49 25.91
N GLU A 138 6.27 -20.35 26.60
CA GLU A 138 5.57 -21.53 26.10
C GLU A 138 4.39 -21.32 25.14
N GLY A 139 4.16 -22.34 24.30
CA GLY A 139 2.84 -22.82 23.89
C GLY A 139 2.14 -22.10 22.73
N VAL A 140 1.79 -22.85 21.69
CA VAL A 140 0.40 -22.99 21.15
C VAL A 140 0.43 -23.86 19.89
N ARG A 141 -0.59 -24.70 19.78
CA ARG A 141 -0.78 -25.82 18.85
C ARG A 141 -1.15 -25.35 17.44
N GLY A 142 -0.57 -26.04 16.45
CA GLY A 142 -1.23 -26.54 15.23
C GLY A 142 -1.88 -25.56 14.26
N CYS A 143 -1.33 -25.48 13.03
CA CYS A 143 -2.17 -25.37 11.84
C CYS A 143 -1.41 -25.86 10.60
N SER A 144 -1.78 -27.05 10.12
CA SER A 144 -1.36 -27.61 8.84
C SER A 144 -2.46 -27.35 7.81
N ARG A 145 -2.18 -26.50 6.79
CA ARG A 145 -2.81 -26.66 5.47
C ARG A 145 -2.03 -25.94 4.38
N ALA A 146 -1.71 -26.71 3.35
CA ALA A 146 -0.86 -26.38 2.22
C ALA A 146 -1.40 -25.23 1.36
N LEU A 147 -0.51 -24.32 0.95
CA LEU A 147 -0.78 -23.27 -0.04
C LEU A 147 -0.52 -23.83 -1.45
N ARG A 148 -1.55 -23.88 -2.29
CA ARG A 148 -1.40 -24.12 -3.74
C ARG A 148 -0.93 -22.84 -4.43
N ARG A 149 0.03 -22.99 -5.35
CA ARG A 149 0.63 -21.94 -6.18
C ARG A 149 -0.36 -21.33 -7.16
N SER A 150 -0.33 -20.01 -7.31
CA SER A 150 -0.58 -19.32 -8.58
C SER A 150 0.16 -17.98 -8.59
N GLY A 151 1.34 -17.93 -9.20
CA GLY A 151 2.15 -16.71 -9.33
C GLY A 151 2.69 -16.62 -10.75
N GLY A 152 2.16 -15.66 -11.52
CA GLY A 152 2.60 -15.40 -12.90
C GLY A 152 1.95 -14.18 -13.57
N GLY A 153 0.92 -13.55 -12.99
CA GLY A 153 0.15 -12.49 -13.67
C GLY A 153 0.52 -11.03 -13.34
N THR A 154 1.21 -10.75 -12.24
CA THR A 154 1.15 -9.41 -11.61
C THR A 154 2.20 -8.41 -12.10
N ARG A 155 3.39 -8.86 -12.52
CA ARG A 155 4.44 -7.97 -13.05
C ARG A 155 4.05 -7.34 -14.40
N ALA A 156 3.45 -8.14 -15.28
CA ALA A 156 3.02 -7.68 -16.59
C ALA A 156 1.87 -6.66 -16.53
N ALA A 157 1.06 -6.68 -15.47
CA ALA A 157 -0.04 -5.72 -15.29
C ALA A 157 0.47 -4.33 -14.85
N ALA A 158 1.46 -4.29 -13.96
CA ALA A 158 2.08 -3.05 -13.49
C ALA A 158 2.89 -2.34 -14.60
N GLU A 159 3.66 -3.11 -15.38
CA GLU A 159 4.41 -2.56 -16.53
C GLU A 159 3.47 -1.99 -17.60
N LYS A 160 2.36 -2.67 -17.92
CA LYS A 160 1.35 -2.16 -18.87
C LYS A 160 0.65 -0.87 -18.41
N ALA A 161 0.41 -0.72 -17.10
CA ALA A 161 -0.22 0.48 -16.56
C ALA A 161 0.70 1.72 -16.68
N LEU A 162 2.01 1.53 -16.45
CA LEU A 162 3.01 2.60 -16.59
C LEU A 162 3.18 3.03 -18.07
N GLU A 163 3.21 2.07 -19.00
CA GLU A 163 3.29 2.37 -20.44
C GLU A 163 2.02 3.05 -20.99
N ALA A 164 0.84 2.68 -20.49
CA ALA A 164 -0.42 3.31 -20.89
C ALA A 164 -0.48 4.78 -20.43
N LYS A 165 0.04 5.07 -19.23
CA LYS A 165 0.15 6.42 -18.70
C LYS A 165 1.12 7.27 -19.54
N GLY A 166 2.30 6.72 -19.89
CA GLY A 166 3.26 7.41 -20.76
C GLY A 166 2.71 7.72 -22.16
N ARG A 167 1.99 6.77 -22.78
CA ARG A 167 1.36 6.98 -24.11
C ARG A 167 0.27 8.04 -24.10
N ARG A 168 -0.47 8.17 -23.00
CA ARG A 168 -1.50 9.21 -22.84
C ARG A 168 -0.88 10.58 -22.66
N GLU A 169 0.16 10.70 -21.83
CA GLU A 169 0.88 11.95 -21.62
C GLU A 169 1.60 12.45 -22.89
N GLN A 170 2.08 11.53 -23.75
CA GLN A 170 2.68 11.88 -25.04
C GLN A 170 1.63 12.39 -26.05
N ARG A 171 0.47 11.73 -26.14
CA ARG A 171 -0.63 12.18 -27.02
C ARG A 171 -1.21 13.53 -26.60
N GLU A 172 -1.26 13.83 -25.30
CA GLU A 172 -1.72 15.12 -24.79
C GLU A 172 -0.71 16.26 -25.04
N ARG A 173 0.57 15.93 -25.29
CA ARG A 173 1.61 16.89 -25.71
C ARG A 173 1.62 17.17 -27.21
N GLU A 174 1.25 16.20 -28.05
CA GLU A 174 1.21 16.35 -29.52
C GLU A 174 -0.03 17.10 -30.02
N VAL A 175 -1.04 17.29 -29.16
CA VAL A 175 -2.30 18.01 -29.47
C VAL A 175 -2.27 19.47 -28.99
N ARG A 176 -1.17 19.91 -28.36
CA ARG A 176 -0.91 21.31 -28.00
C ARG A 176 0.06 21.97 -28.97
#